data_AF-A0A1F5EXZ5-F1
#
_entry.id   AF-A0A1F5EXZ5-F1
#
_cell.length_a   1.000
_cell.length_b   1.000
_cell.length_c   1.000
_cell.angle_alpha   90.00
_cell.angle_beta   90.00
_cell.angle_gamma   90.00
#
_symmetry.space_group_name_H-M   'P 1'
#
loop_
_entity.id
_entity.type
_entity.pdbx_description
1 polymer ?
#
loop_
_entity_poly.entity_id
_entity_poly.type
_entity_poly.pdbx_seq_one_letter_code
_entity_poly.pdbx_strand_id
1 'polypeptide(L)'
;MNPKLQEVIKTLQAEQVPSEVIDRIIADISNAASAKLYFELTAVLEDEDWVELDKCQDQAEADTLIRVLAAKRGSESPEGIVDRFLATFSQTFLDRYALDKAAAMAVPVEPASANTPT
;
A
#
# COMPACT_ATOMS: atom_id res chain seq x y z
N MET A 1 1.92 13.22 5.83
CA MET A 1 2.56 11.97 5.37
C MET A 1 2.37 10.93 6.47
N ASN A 2 1.86 9.75 6.15
CA ASN A 2 1.52 8.71 7.14
C ASN A 2 2.79 8.27 7.92
N PRO A 3 2.77 8.26 9.27
CA PRO A 3 3.97 8.02 10.07
C PRO A 3 4.57 6.62 9.86
N LYS A 4 3.75 5.60 9.57
CA LYS A 4 4.25 4.24 9.32
C LYS A 4 4.87 4.10 7.94
N LEU A 5 4.34 4.80 6.93
CA LEU A 5 4.99 4.86 5.62
C LEU A 5 6.37 5.52 5.71
N GLN A 6 6.54 6.52 6.59
CA GLN A 6 7.86 7.10 6.87
C GLN A 6 8.83 6.08 7.49
N GLU A 7 8.37 5.18 8.35
CA GLU A 7 9.20 4.11 8.91
C GLU A 7 9.64 3.10 7.85
N VAL A 8 8.75 2.73 6.92
CA VAL A 8 9.10 1.89 5.76
C VAL A 8 10.20 2.56 4.94
N ILE A 9 10.04 3.85 4.60
CA ILE A 9 11.04 4.60 3.82
C ILE A 9 12.38 4.64 4.57
N LYS A 10 12.38 4.95 5.87
CA LYS A 10 13.60 4.96 6.69
C LYS A 10 14.29 3.60 6.73
N THR A 11 13.52 2.51 6.81
CA THR A 11 14.04 1.13 6.80
C THR A 11 14.72 0.84 5.46
N LEU A 12 14.07 1.16 4.34
CA LEU A 12 14.65 0.98 3.00
C LEU A 12 15.93 1.81 2.81
N GLN A 13 15.95 3.05 3.31
CA GLN A 13 17.14 3.91 3.27
C GLN A 13 18.30 3.35 4.10
N ALA A 14 18.01 2.80 5.30
CA ALA A 14 19.03 2.19 6.16
C ALA A 14 19.66 0.95 5.52
N GLU A 15 18.89 0.22 4.72
CA GLU A 15 19.35 -0.94 3.93
C GLU A 15 20.02 -0.53 2.61
N GLN A 16 20.27 0.78 2.41
CA GLN A 16 20.92 1.33 1.22
C GLN A 16 20.20 0.99 -0.08
N VAL A 17 18.88 0.81 -0.02
CA VAL A 17 18.04 0.64 -1.22
C VAL A 17 18.16 1.91 -2.07
N PRO A 18 18.41 1.80 -3.40
CA PRO A 18 18.52 2.96 -4.26
C PRO A 18 17.27 3.84 -4.21
N SER A 19 17.45 5.16 -4.22
CA SER A 19 16.34 6.12 -4.14
C SER A 19 15.30 5.92 -5.24
N GLU A 20 15.73 5.59 -6.47
CA GLU A 20 14.82 5.30 -7.59
C GLU A 20 13.91 4.10 -7.32
N VAL A 21 14.40 3.10 -6.58
CA VAL A 21 13.61 1.93 -6.19
C VAL A 21 12.63 2.31 -5.09
N ILE A 22 13.06 3.14 -4.12
CA ILE A 22 12.18 3.66 -3.06
C ILE A 22 11.05 4.50 -3.67
N ASP A 23 11.37 5.39 -4.62
CA ASP A 23 10.38 6.23 -5.30
C ASP A 23 9.37 5.39 -6.07
N ARG A 24 9.81 4.32 -6.75
CA ARG A 24 8.93 3.38 -7.43
C ARG A 24 7.99 2.66 -6.45
N ILE A 25 8.51 2.20 -5.31
CA ILE A 25 7.71 1.58 -4.25
C ILE A 25 6.66 2.56 -3.73
N ILE A 26 7.02 3.82 -3.50
CA ILE A 26 6.08 4.86 -3.05
C ILE A 26 4.98 5.10 -4.10
N ALA A 27 5.34 5.14 -5.39
CA ALA A 27 4.38 5.28 -6.47
C ALA A 27 3.41 4.09 -6.52
N ASP A 28 3.92 2.86 -6.41
CA ASP A 28 3.10 1.64 -6.40
C ASP A 28 2.13 1.61 -5.20
N ILE A 29 2.59 2.01 -4.01
CA ILE A 29 1.75 2.13 -2.81
C ILE A 29 0.66 3.19 -3.02
N SER A 30 1.00 4.33 -3.62
CA SER A 30 0.05 5.42 -3.87
C SER A 30 -1.02 4.99 -4.89
N ASN A 31 -0.62 4.25 -5.93
CA ASN A 31 -1.55 3.67 -6.91
C ASN A 31 -2.47 2.64 -6.26
N ALA A 32 -1.92 1.75 -5.43
CA ALA A 32 -2.70 0.75 -4.71
C ALA A 32 -3.69 1.39 -3.71
N ALA A 33 -3.27 2.45 -3.02
CA ALA A 33 -4.14 3.20 -2.10
C ALA A 33 -5.30 3.87 -2.86
N SER A 34 -5.01 4.44 -4.03
CA SER A 34 -6.04 5.08 -4.88
C SER A 34 -7.04 4.05 -5.41
N ALA A 35 -6.55 2.89 -5.87
CA ALA A 35 -7.41 1.79 -6.31
C ALA A 35 -8.27 1.24 -5.18
N LYS A 36 -7.69 1.09 -3.97
CA LYS A 36 -8.42 0.64 -2.78
C LYS A 36 -9.49 1.65 -2.36
N LEU A 37 -9.17 2.94 -2.40
CA LEU A 37 -10.12 4.01 -2.13
C LEU A 37 -11.31 3.92 -3.10
N TYR A 38 -11.04 3.86 -4.40
CA TYR A 38 -12.10 3.79 -5.40
C TYR A 38 -12.96 2.54 -5.24
N PHE A 39 -12.33 1.38 -4.99
CA PHE A 39 -13.04 0.13 -4.73
C PHE A 39 -13.98 0.25 -3.52
N GLU A 40 -13.54 0.84 -2.41
CA GLU A 40 -14.39 0.96 -1.23
C GLU A 40 -15.52 1.97 -1.39
N LEU A 41 -15.26 3.11 -2.03
CA LEU A 41 -16.31 4.10 -2.29
C LEU A 41 -17.36 3.58 -3.26
N THR A 42 -16.97 2.75 -4.23
CA THR A 42 -17.91 2.16 -5.21
C THR A 42 -18.62 0.92 -4.69
N ALA A 43 -18.05 0.19 -3.72
CA ALA A 43 -18.65 -1.01 -3.14
C ALA A 43 -19.96 -0.76 -2.38
N VAL A 44 -20.22 0.49 -1.97
CA VAL A 44 -21.45 0.88 -1.29
C VAL A 44 -22.50 1.46 -2.23
N LEU A 45 -22.20 1.58 -3.53
CA LEU A 45 -23.12 2.13 -4.52
C LEU A 45 -24.16 1.09 -4.95
N GLU A 46 -25.36 1.57 -5.25
CA GLU A 46 -26.50 0.81 -5.73
C GLU A 46 -26.71 1.04 -7.23
N ASP A 47 -27.50 0.19 -7.88
CA ASP A 47 -27.74 0.24 -9.33
C ASP A 47 -28.21 1.63 -9.83
N GLU A 48 -29.01 2.35 -9.03
CA GLU A 48 -29.49 3.69 -9.36
C GLU A 48 -28.35 4.73 -9.41
N ASP A 49 -27.32 4.58 -8.58
CA ASP A 49 -26.15 5.46 -8.58
C ASP A 49 -25.34 5.31 -9.85
N TRP A 50 -25.21 4.08 -10.34
CA TRP A 50 -24.48 3.80 -11.58
C TRP A 50 -25.15 4.47 -12.79
N VAL A 51 -26.49 4.57 -12.77
CA VAL A 51 -27.25 5.34 -13.78
C VAL A 51 -27.00 6.85 -13.65
N GLU A 52 -26.79 7.37 -12.44
CA GLU A 52 -26.40 8.77 -12.26
C GLU A 52 -24.95 9.03 -12.70
N LEU A 53 -24.03 8.10 -12.43
CA LEU A 53 -22.63 8.18 -12.84
C LEU A 53 -22.46 8.16 -14.36
N ASP A 54 -23.28 7.40 -15.09
CA ASP A 54 -23.25 7.34 -16.56
C ASP A 54 -23.64 8.70 -17.21
N LYS A 55 -24.28 9.60 -16.45
CA LYS A 55 -24.65 10.94 -16.92
C LYS A 55 -23.54 11.97 -16.74
N CYS A 56 -22.48 11.66 -15.98
CA CYS A 56 -21.36 12.56 -15.78
C CYS A 56 -20.61 12.79 -17.10
N GLN A 57 -20.20 14.02 -17.36
CA GLN A 57 -19.53 14.39 -18.62
C GLN A 57 -18.02 14.15 -18.57
N ASP A 58 -17.46 14.01 -17.38
CA ASP A 58 -16.06 13.72 -17.16
C ASP A 58 -15.80 12.94 -15.86
N GLN A 59 -14.57 12.46 -15.73
CA GLN A 59 -14.12 11.67 -14.58
C GLN A 59 -14.15 12.47 -13.28
N ALA A 60 -13.90 13.79 -13.31
CA ALA A 60 -13.84 14.60 -12.09
C ALA A 60 -15.24 14.80 -11.48
N GLU A 61 -16.25 14.95 -12.34
CA GLU A 61 -17.66 14.95 -11.94
C GLU A 61 -18.05 13.58 -11.36
N ALA A 62 -17.71 12.48 -12.03
CA ALA A 62 -17.98 11.13 -11.55
C ALA A 62 -17.31 10.86 -10.19
N ASP A 63 -16.04 11.22 -10.01
CA ASP A 63 -15.30 11.05 -8.76
C ASP A 63 -15.93 11.86 -7.62
N THR A 64 -16.42 13.06 -7.93
CA THR A 64 -17.13 13.91 -6.96
C THR A 64 -18.45 13.26 -6.55
N LEU A 65 -19.21 12.76 -7.52
CA LEU A 65 -20.49 12.10 -7.29
C LEU A 65 -20.32 10.81 -6.47
N ILE A 66 -19.33 9.97 -6.79
CA ILE A 66 -18.99 8.75 -6.03
C ILE A 66 -18.75 9.09 -4.55
N ARG A 67 -17.95 10.14 -4.26
CA ARG A 67 -17.67 10.55 -2.87
C ARG A 67 -18.93 11.00 -2.14
N VAL A 68 -19.80 11.76 -2.81
CA VAL A 68 -21.06 12.25 -2.23
C VAL A 68 -22.00 11.08 -1.93
N LEU A 69 -22.17 10.15 -2.87
CA LEU A 69 -23.05 9.00 -2.73
C LEU A 69 -22.56 8.01 -1.68
N ALA A 70 -21.26 7.73 -1.66
CA ALA A 70 -20.64 6.89 -0.63
C ALA A 70 -20.80 7.50 0.77
N ALA A 71 -20.60 8.82 0.92
CA ALA A 71 -20.78 9.49 2.21
C ALA A 71 -22.24 9.45 2.69
N LYS A 72 -23.22 9.63 1.79
CA LYS A 72 -24.66 9.51 2.12
C LYS A 72 -25.01 8.12 2.66
N ARG A 73 -24.31 7.08 2.21
CA ARG A 73 -24.48 5.69 2.65
C ARG A 73 -23.63 5.31 3.86
N GLY A 74 -22.97 6.29 4.49
CA GLY A 74 -22.19 6.07 5.71
C GLY A 74 -20.82 5.43 5.48
N SER A 75 -20.27 5.52 4.26
CA SER A 75 -18.87 5.15 4.02
C SER A 75 -17.94 5.98 4.90
N GLU A 76 -16.81 5.38 5.27
CA GLU A 76 -15.69 6.10 5.87
C GLU A 76 -15.19 7.22 4.93
N SER A 77 -14.60 8.27 5.50
CA SER A 77 -14.03 9.36 4.70
C SER A 77 -12.88 8.85 3.83
N PRO A 78 -12.64 9.46 2.64
CA PRO A 78 -11.54 9.08 1.77
C PRO A 78 -10.18 9.04 2.49
N GLU A 79 -9.93 10.02 3.36
CA GLU A 79 -8.71 10.11 4.15
C GLU A 79 -8.60 8.94 5.13
N GLY A 80 -9.69 8.55 5.79
CA GLY A 80 -9.71 7.41 6.71
C GLY A 80 -9.43 6.08 6.01
N ILE A 81 -10.04 5.86 4.84
CA ILE A 81 -9.81 4.67 4.01
C ILE A 81 -8.33 4.58 3.61
N VAL A 82 -7.76 5.67 3.12
CA VAL A 82 -6.34 5.73 2.71
C VAL A 82 -5.42 5.53 3.91
N ASP A 83 -5.67 6.20 5.03
CA ASP A 83 -4.83 6.07 6.22
C ASP A 83 -4.87 4.65 6.80
N ARG A 84 -6.05 4.01 6.84
CA ARG A 84 -6.21 2.62 7.26
C ARG A 84 -5.48 1.67 6.33
N PHE A 85 -5.58 1.88 5.02
CA PHE A 85 -4.84 1.10 4.03
C PHE A 85 -3.32 1.23 4.22
N LEU A 86 -2.81 2.47 4.28
CA LEU A 86 -1.38 2.74 4.46
C LEU A 86 -0.86 2.19 5.78
N ALA A 87 -1.63 2.29 6.87
CA ALA A 87 -1.24 1.73 8.16
C ALA A 87 -1.15 0.20 8.12
N THR A 88 -2.13 -0.46 7.48
CA THR A 88 -2.17 -1.92 7.33
C THR A 88 -1.03 -2.41 6.45
N PHE A 89 -0.83 -1.76 5.30
CA PHE A 89 0.26 -2.05 4.38
C PHE A 89 1.62 -1.90 5.07
N SER A 90 1.87 -0.75 5.70
CA SER A 90 3.17 -0.45 6.33
C SER A 90 3.48 -1.42 7.47
N GLN A 91 2.48 -1.76 8.29
CA GLN A 91 2.65 -2.74 9.36
C GLN A 91 3.01 -4.12 8.78
N THR A 92 2.24 -4.59 7.79
CA THR A 92 2.48 -5.89 7.15
C THR A 92 3.86 -5.97 6.52
N PHE A 93 4.30 -4.89 5.87
CA PHE A 93 5.64 -4.80 5.30
C PHE A 93 6.72 -4.94 6.37
N LEU A 94 6.63 -4.17 7.46
CA LEU A 94 7.64 -4.16 8.53
C LEU A 94 7.70 -5.52 9.24
N ASP A 95 6.56 -6.13 9.52
CA ASP A 95 6.48 -7.45 10.15
C ASP A 95 7.12 -8.53 9.28
N ARG A 96 6.80 -8.52 7.98
CA ARG A 96 7.37 -9.49 7.04
C ARG A 96 8.87 -9.29 6.87
N TYR A 97 9.30 -8.04 6.75
CA TYR A 97 10.70 -7.68 6.64
C TYR A 97 11.51 -8.13 7.86
N ALA A 98 10.98 -7.93 9.08
CA ALA A 98 11.63 -8.38 10.31
C ALA A 98 11.77 -9.92 10.38
N LEU A 99 10.74 -10.65 9.96
CA LEU A 99 10.77 -12.11 9.87
C LEU A 99 11.81 -12.61 8.88
N ASP A 100 11.84 -12.05 7.67
CA ASP A 100 12.79 -12.47 6.63
C ASP A 100 14.23 -12.13 7.03
N LYS A 101 14.47 -11.00 7.71
CA LYS A 101 15.78 -10.62 8.25
C LYS A 101 16.25 -11.59 9.34
N ALA A 102 15.36 -11.94 10.29
CA ALA A 102 15.68 -12.91 11.33
C ALA A 102 15.99 -14.30 10.74
N ALA A 103 15.25 -14.72 9.70
CA ALA A 103 15.50 -15.97 8.99
C ALA A 103 16.86 -15.98 8.27
N ALA A 104 17.23 -14.88 7.62
CA ALA A 104 18.54 -14.74 6.96
C ALA A 104 19.71 -14.82 7.95
N MET A 105 19.55 -14.28 9.17
CA MET A 105 20.56 -14.34 10.23
C MET A 105 20.67 -15.72 10.90
N ALA A 106 19.66 -16.58 10.77
CA ALA A 106 19.63 -17.91 11.36
C ALA A 106 20.27 -19.00 10.49
N VAL A 107 20.71 -18.68 9.26
CA VAL A 107 21.42 -19.63 8.38
C VAL A 107 22.87 -19.79 8.87
N PRO A 108 23.29 -20.98 9.34
CA PRO A 108 24.68 -21.20 9.73
C PRO A 108 25.56 -21.20 8.48
N VAL A 109 26.65 -20.45 8.52
CA VAL A 109 27.75 -20.57 7.56
C VAL A 109 28.34 -21.97 7.72
N GLU A 110 28.08 -22.86 6.77
CA GLU A 110 28.74 -24.16 6.71
C GLU A 110 30.26 -23.92 6.61
N PRO A 111 31.09 -24.44 7.54
CA PRO A 111 32.52 -24.20 7.48
C PRO A 111 33.09 -24.84 6.20
N ALA A 112 33.87 -24.06 5.45
CA ALA A 112 34.54 -24.52 4.24
C ALA A 112 35.30 -25.82 4.51
N SER A 113 34.88 -26.91 3.88
CA SER A 113 35.56 -28.20 3.93
C SER A 113 36.96 -28.02 3.34
N ALA A 114 37.98 -27.99 4.20
CA ALA A 114 39.37 -27.92 3.80
C ALA A 114 39.77 -29.24 3.14
N ASN A 115 39.74 -29.28 1.81
CA ASN A 115 40.35 -30.36 1.04
C ASN A 115 41.87 -30.24 1.17
N THR A 116 42.48 -31.06 2.03
CA THR A 116 43.92 -31.31 1.99
C THR A 116 44.25 -32.27 0.85
N PRO A 117 45.19 -31.92 -0.06
CA PRO A 117 45.64 -32.82 -1.11
C PRO A 117 46.58 -33.89 -0.51
N THR A 118 46.44 -35.12 -0.96
CA THR A 118 47.42 -36.21 -0.78
C THR A 118 47.90 -36.66 -2.16
#